data_AF-A0A377WKJ9-F1
#
_entry.id   AF-A0A377WKJ9-F1
#
_cell.length_a   1.000
_cell.length_b   1.000
_cell.length_c   1.000
_cell.angle_alpha   90.00
_cell.angle_beta   90.00
_cell.angle_gamma   90.00
#
_symmetry.space_group_name_H-M   'P 1'
#
loop_
_entity.id
_entity.type
_entity.pdbx_description
1 polymer ?
#
loop_
_entity_poly.entity_id
_entity_poly.type
_entity_poly.pdbx_seq_one_letter_code
_entity_poly.pdbx_strand_id
1 'polypeptide(L)'
;MGTTTMGVKLDDATRERIKSAASRIDRTPHWLIKQAIFNYLEKLENDETLPELPALLSGAANESDDASEPTEEPYQPFLEFAEQILPQSVSRAAITAAWRRPETDAVPMLLEQARLPQPLGEQAHKLAYQLAEKTAQPENRQRPRRHGAEPAAGVLPLFTGRGGADVPGGSPAAYSG
;
A
#
# COMPACT_ATOMS: atom_id res chain seq x y z
N MET A 1 -10.33 9.40 11.55
CA MET A 1 -9.85 8.29 12.40
C MET A 1 -11.06 7.49 12.87
N GLY A 2 -11.38 6.38 12.21
CA GLY A 2 -12.57 5.59 12.54
C GLY A 2 -12.40 4.89 13.88
N THR A 3 -13.27 5.18 14.85
CA THR A 3 -13.31 4.48 16.14
C THR A 3 -14.12 3.20 15.98
N THR A 4 -13.47 2.06 15.74
CA THR A 4 -14.15 0.76 15.77
C THR A 4 -14.45 0.38 17.22
N THR A 5 -15.74 0.32 17.57
CA THR A 5 -16.16 -0.06 18.93
C THR A 5 -16.38 -1.57 18.96
N MET A 6 -15.47 -2.30 19.63
CA MET A 6 -15.61 -3.74 19.86
C MET A 6 -16.40 -3.96 21.15
N GLY A 7 -17.59 -4.58 21.06
CA GLY A 7 -18.46 -4.84 22.20
C GLY A 7 -18.03 -6.10 22.97
N VAL A 8 -17.79 -5.98 24.28
CA VAL A 8 -17.51 -7.10 25.18
C VAL A 8 -18.75 -7.39 26.02
N LYS A 9 -19.27 -8.61 25.97
CA LYS A 9 -20.38 -9.05 26.84
C LYS A 9 -19.79 -9.47 28.19
N LEU A 10 -20.21 -8.79 29.25
CA LEU A 10 -19.83 -9.08 30.63
C LEU A 10 -21.11 -9.48 31.39
N ASP A 11 -21.02 -10.55 32.16
CA ASP A 11 -22.03 -10.91 33.15
C ASP A 11 -22.03 -9.92 34.32
N ASP A 12 -23.14 -9.87 35.07
CA ASP A 12 -23.33 -8.91 36.15
C ASP A 12 -22.32 -9.08 37.29
N ALA A 13 -21.89 -10.32 37.56
CA ALA A 13 -20.89 -10.59 38.60
C ALA A 13 -19.51 -10.03 38.21
N THR A 14 -19.09 -10.21 36.96
CA THR A 14 -17.83 -9.63 36.45
C THR A 14 -17.88 -8.11 36.40
N ARG A 15 -19.03 -7.53 36.03
CA ARG A 15 -19.23 -6.07 36.02
C ARG A 15 -19.01 -5.46 37.41
N GLU A 16 -19.58 -6.05 38.46
CA GLU A 16 -19.41 -5.55 39.83
C GLU A 16 -17.97 -5.74 40.35
N ARG A 17 -17.28 -6.83 39.99
CA ARG A 17 -15.85 -6.99 40.32
C ARG A 17 -14.99 -5.90 39.70
N ILE A 18 -15.20 -5.59 38.41
CA ILE A 18 -14.47 -4.52 37.71
C ILE A 18 -14.77 -3.16 38.35
N LYS A 19 -16.03 -2.90 38.71
CA LYS A 19 -16.45 -1.65 39.35
C LYS A 19 -15.81 -1.46 40.71
N SER A 20 -15.76 -2.52 41.54
CA SER A 20 -15.07 -2.50 42.82
C SER A 20 -13.57 -2.27 42.65
N ALA A 21 -12.91 -2.98 41.73
CA ALA A 21 -11.48 -2.81 41.45
C ALA A 21 -11.14 -1.40 40.96
N ALA A 22 -11.95 -0.84 40.06
CA ALA A 22 -11.76 0.52 39.54
C ALA A 22 -11.94 1.58 40.62
N SER A 23 -12.91 1.38 41.53
CA SER A 23 -13.15 2.28 42.67
C SER A 23 -11.98 2.29 43.67
N ARG A 24 -11.26 1.17 43.83
CA ARG A 24 -10.07 1.10 44.71
C ARG A 24 -8.87 1.90 44.22
N ILE A 25 -8.83 2.22 42.92
CA ILE A 25 -7.75 2.97 42.28
C ILE A 25 -8.22 4.34 41.77
N ASP A 26 -9.41 4.79 42.21
CA ASP A 26 -10.03 6.07 41.81
C ASP A 26 -10.12 6.27 40.28
N ARG A 27 -10.53 5.22 39.57
CA ARG A 27 -10.72 5.23 38.11
C ARG A 27 -12.07 4.67 37.71
N THR A 28 -12.46 4.94 36.47
CA THR A 28 -13.72 4.43 35.92
C THR A 28 -13.56 2.98 35.44
N PRO A 29 -14.62 2.15 35.51
CA PRO A 29 -14.58 0.77 35.01
C PRO A 29 -14.13 0.68 33.54
N HIS A 30 -14.57 1.63 32.71
CA HIS A 30 -14.18 1.69 31.30
C HIS A 30 -12.69 1.99 31.11
N TRP A 31 -12.11 2.90 31.91
CA TRP A 31 -10.68 3.18 31.90
C TRP A 31 -9.88 1.93 32.30
N LEU A 32 -10.32 1.22 33.35
CA LEU A 32 -9.65 0.01 33.84
C LEU A 32 -9.64 -1.10 32.78
N ILE A 33 -10.77 -1.35 32.12
CA ILE A 33 -10.86 -2.35 31.03
C ILE A 33 -9.91 -1.98 29.89
N LYS A 34 -9.90 -0.71 29.47
CA LYS A 34 -9.05 -0.23 28.40
C LYS A 34 -7.56 -0.37 28.76
N GLN A 35 -7.19 0.02 29.98
CA GLN A 35 -5.80 -0.05 30.45
C GLN A 35 -5.30 -1.49 30.60
N ALA A 36 -6.16 -2.40 31.08
CA ALA A 36 -5.82 -3.81 31.20
C ALA A 36 -5.54 -4.45 29.84
N ILE A 37 -6.34 -4.13 28.82
CA ILE A 37 -6.14 -4.62 27.44
C ILE A 37 -4.80 -4.11 26.87
N PHE A 38 -4.50 -2.81 27.00
CA PHE A 38 -3.25 -2.26 26.49
C PHE A 38 -2.02 -2.85 27.18
N ASN A 39 -2.04 -2.97 28.51
CA ASN A 39 -0.93 -3.54 29.26
C ASN A 39 -0.71 -5.03 28.93
N TYR A 40 -1.79 -5.76 28.69
CA TYR A 40 -1.71 -7.17 28.31
C TYR A 40 -1.10 -7.35 26.93
N LEU A 41 -1.51 -6.54 25.94
CA LEU A 41 -0.93 -6.56 24.60
C LEU A 41 0.55 -6.17 24.62
N GLU A 42 0.90 -5.11 25.36
CA GLU A 42 2.29 -4.67 25.52
C GLU A 42 3.18 -5.77 26.11
N LYS A 43 2.69 -6.55 27.08
CA LYS A 43 3.44 -7.69 27.64
C LYS A 43 3.64 -8.83 26.65
N LEU A 44 2.63 -9.11 25.84
CA LEU A 44 2.73 -10.11 24.76
C LEU A 44 3.73 -9.67 23.68
N GLU A 45 3.75 -8.39 23.32
CA GLU A 45 4.69 -7.84 22.32
C GLU A 45 6.15 -7.88 22.79
N ASN A 46 6.37 -7.88 24.10
CA ASN A 46 7.71 -7.93 24.70
C ASN A 46 8.18 -9.35 25.05
N ASP A 47 7.46 -10.40 24.59
CA ASP A 47 7.74 -11.82 24.88
C ASP A 47 7.90 -12.12 26.40
N GLU A 48 7.21 -11.37 27.26
CA GLU A 48 7.23 -11.62 28.69
C GLU A 48 6.26 -12.78 28.98
N THR A 49 6.80 -13.91 29.46
CA THR A 49 6.00 -15.10 29.76
C THR A 49 4.97 -14.78 30.83
N LEU A 50 3.70 -14.75 30.41
CA LEU A 50 2.56 -14.50 31.29
C LEU A 50 2.41 -15.67 32.27
N PRO A 51 2.28 -15.42 33.59
CA PRO A 51 1.88 -16.46 34.52
C PRO A 51 0.40 -16.78 34.27
N GLU A 52 0.17 -17.96 33.70
CA GLU A 52 -1.03 -18.79 33.83
C GLU A 52 -2.37 -18.16 33.39
N LEU A 53 -2.83 -18.53 32.19
CA LEU A 53 -4.26 -18.72 31.91
C LEU A 53 -4.63 -20.13 32.41
N PRO A 54 -5.26 -20.32 33.58
CA PRO A 54 -5.65 -21.64 34.01
C PRO A 54 -6.84 -22.12 33.17
N ALA A 55 -6.71 -23.31 32.60
CA ALA A 55 -7.79 -24.22 32.22
C ALA A 55 -8.64 -23.96 30.94
N LEU A 56 -8.20 -23.14 29.98
CA LEU A 56 -8.65 -23.30 28.58
C LEU A 56 -7.62 -24.03 27.70
N LEU A 57 -6.35 -24.10 28.14
CA LEU A 57 -5.31 -24.92 27.52
C LEU A 57 -5.21 -26.33 28.13
N SER A 58 -5.76 -26.56 29.33
CA SER A 58 -5.66 -27.85 30.04
C SER A 58 -6.53 -28.98 29.44
N GLY A 59 -7.27 -28.72 28.36
CA GLY A 59 -7.82 -29.79 27.51
C GLY A 59 -6.76 -30.47 26.63
N ALA A 60 -5.54 -29.92 26.56
CA ALA A 60 -4.42 -30.44 25.79
C ALA A 60 -3.27 -30.98 26.66
N ALA A 61 -3.49 -31.16 27.97
CA ALA A 61 -2.44 -31.52 28.93
C ALA A 61 -2.66 -32.89 29.60
N ASN A 62 -3.32 -33.84 28.91
CA ASN A 62 -3.52 -35.18 29.47
C ASN A 62 -3.42 -36.32 28.45
N GLU A 63 -2.29 -36.42 27.76
CA GLU A 63 -1.72 -37.73 27.40
C GLU A 63 -0.19 -37.67 27.60
N SER A 64 0.21 -38.10 28.79
CA SER A 64 1.43 -38.84 29.13
C SER A 64 2.42 -39.17 28.01
N ASP A 65 3.66 -38.70 28.21
CA ASP A 65 4.91 -39.49 28.19
C ASP A 65 4.88 -40.77 27.33
N ASP A 66 5.19 -40.61 26.04
CA ASP A 66 5.79 -41.67 25.22
C ASP A 66 6.60 -41.05 24.08
N ALA A 67 7.55 -41.83 23.59
CA ALA A 67 8.60 -41.51 22.65
C ALA A 67 8.24 -40.55 21.49
N SER A 68 9.27 -39.81 21.06
CA SER A 68 9.35 -39.07 19.80
C SER A 68 8.67 -39.76 18.62
N GLU A 69 7.44 -39.34 18.33
CA GLU A 69 6.74 -39.53 17.06
C GLU A 69 6.33 -38.12 16.58
N PRO A 70 6.56 -37.75 15.30
CA PRO A 70 6.10 -36.47 14.80
C PRO A 70 4.58 -36.50 14.82
N THR A 71 3.98 -35.85 15.81
CA THR A 71 2.55 -35.58 15.80
C THR A 71 2.29 -34.80 14.51
N GLU A 72 1.55 -35.38 13.56
CA GLU A 72 1.09 -34.66 12.38
C GLU A 72 0.24 -33.48 12.87
N GLU A 73 0.86 -32.31 13.03
CA GLU A 73 0.13 -31.07 13.24
C GLU A 73 -0.90 -30.98 12.09
N PRO A 74 -2.19 -30.79 12.39
CA PRO A 74 -3.21 -30.79 11.36
C PRO A 74 -2.85 -29.74 10.31
N TYR A 75 -2.56 -30.17 9.08
CA TYR A 75 -2.15 -29.30 7.98
C TYR A 75 -3.16 -28.15 7.85
N GLN A 76 -2.72 -26.93 8.16
CA GLN A 76 -3.55 -25.72 8.06
C GLN A 76 -3.24 -25.02 6.73
N PRO A 77 -4.10 -25.15 5.71
CA PRO A 77 -3.88 -24.44 4.46
C PRO A 77 -3.85 -22.93 4.71
N PHE A 78 -2.97 -22.23 4.01
CA PHE A 78 -2.82 -20.76 4.05
C PHE A 78 -2.24 -20.16 5.33
N LEU A 79 -1.79 -20.95 6.31
CA LEU A 79 -1.14 -20.42 7.52
C LEU A 79 0.18 -19.72 7.19
N GLU A 80 1.05 -20.35 6.40
CA GLU A 80 2.31 -19.76 5.88
C GLU A 80 2.05 -18.45 5.10
N PHE A 81 0.91 -18.35 4.42
CA PHE A 81 0.50 -17.13 3.71
C PHE A 81 0.03 -16.04 4.69
N ALA A 82 -0.75 -16.39 5.71
CA ALA A 82 -1.30 -15.45 6.68
C ALA A 82 -0.21 -14.81 7.56
N GLU A 83 0.84 -15.55 7.92
CA GLU A 83 1.98 -15.05 8.68
C GLU A 83 2.72 -13.89 7.98
N GLN A 84 2.71 -13.89 6.65
CA GLN A 84 3.35 -12.85 5.84
C GLN A 84 2.51 -11.58 5.73
N ILE A 85 1.24 -11.59 6.15
CA ILE A 85 0.34 -10.45 6.06
C ILE A 85 0.53 -9.55 7.29
N LEU A 86 1.47 -8.60 7.19
CA LEU A 86 1.62 -7.58 8.22
C LEU A 86 0.36 -6.71 8.33
N PRO A 87 -0.03 -6.30 9.55
CA PRO A 87 -1.12 -5.35 9.73
C PRO A 87 -0.79 -4.02 9.01
N GLN A 88 -1.69 -3.58 8.14
CA GLN A 88 -1.49 -2.34 7.39
C GLN A 88 -1.76 -1.10 8.26
N SER A 89 -0.91 -0.09 8.13
CA SER A 89 -1.20 1.23 8.69
C SER A 89 -2.40 1.88 7.99
N VAL A 90 -3.05 2.84 8.66
CA VAL A 90 -4.22 3.54 8.12
C VAL A 90 -3.93 4.18 6.75
N SER A 91 -2.76 4.78 6.57
CA SER A 91 -2.36 5.39 5.30
C SER A 91 -2.16 4.35 4.20
N ARG A 92 -1.55 3.20 4.51
CA ARG A 92 -1.38 2.09 3.55
C ARG A 92 -2.72 1.50 3.14
N ALA A 93 -3.62 1.29 4.10
CA ALA A 93 -4.97 0.82 3.83
C ALA A 93 -5.76 1.80 2.93
N ALA A 94 -5.61 3.11 3.15
CA ALA A 94 -6.23 4.13 2.31
C ALA A 94 -5.69 4.12 0.86
N ILE A 95 -4.38 3.90 0.67
CA ILE A 95 -3.76 3.74 -0.65
C ILE A 95 -4.32 2.49 -1.35
N THR A 96 -4.34 1.36 -0.64
CA THR A 96 -4.88 0.09 -1.17
C THR A 96 -6.34 0.25 -1.58
N ALA A 97 -7.16 0.92 -0.75
CA ALA A 97 -8.56 1.20 -1.04
C ALA A 97 -8.78 2.11 -2.27
N ALA A 98 -7.77 2.89 -2.66
CA ALA A 98 -7.83 3.78 -3.82
C ALA A 98 -7.33 3.15 -5.14
N TRP A 99 -6.72 1.95 -5.13
CA TRP A 99 -6.01 1.35 -6.28
C TRP A 99 -6.86 1.19 -7.54
N ARG A 100 -8.18 1.04 -7.41
CA ARG A 100 -9.14 0.94 -8.54
C ARG A 100 -10.40 1.77 -8.30
N ARG A 101 -10.25 2.94 -7.69
CA ARG A 101 -11.38 3.86 -7.54
C ARG A 101 -11.86 4.30 -8.93
N PRO A 102 -13.17 4.23 -9.25
CA PRO A 102 -13.67 4.68 -10.54
C PRO A 102 -13.40 6.18 -10.75
N GLU A 103 -13.14 6.56 -12.00
CA GLU A 103 -12.82 7.95 -12.36
C GLU A 103 -13.97 8.91 -12.00
N THR A 104 -15.22 8.45 -12.09
CA THR A 104 -16.41 9.20 -11.69
C THR A 104 -16.35 9.68 -10.25
N ASP A 105 -15.65 8.95 -9.38
CA ASP A 105 -15.54 9.24 -7.95
C ASP A 105 -14.19 9.92 -7.63
N ALA A 106 -13.12 9.54 -8.33
CA ALA A 106 -11.78 10.08 -8.11
C ALA A 106 -11.62 11.50 -8.65
N VAL A 107 -12.12 11.78 -9.86
CA VAL A 107 -11.90 13.07 -10.54
C VAL A 107 -12.56 14.24 -9.81
N PRO A 108 -13.84 14.18 -9.38
CA PRO A 108 -14.45 15.30 -8.64
C PRO A 108 -13.72 15.62 -7.33
N MET A 109 -13.21 14.59 -6.63
CA MET A 109 -12.45 14.77 -5.39
C MET A 109 -11.15 15.56 -5.63
N LEU A 110 -10.49 15.36 -6.77
CA LEU A 110 -9.26 16.07 -7.15
C LEU A 110 -9.54 17.45 -7.74
N LEU A 111 -10.65 17.60 -8.48
CA LEU A 111 -10.97 18.84 -9.21
C LEU A 111 -11.14 20.03 -8.27
N GLU A 112 -11.77 19.83 -7.12
CA GLU A 112 -11.95 20.88 -6.11
C GLU A 112 -10.62 21.28 -5.44
N GLN A 113 -9.73 20.32 -5.22
CA GLN A 113 -8.40 20.58 -4.64
C GLN A 113 -7.45 21.25 -5.63
N ALA A 114 -7.59 20.94 -6.92
CA ALA A 114 -6.75 21.48 -7.99
C ALA A 114 -7.26 22.82 -8.56
N ARG A 115 -8.48 23.25 -8.19
CA ARG A 115 -9.09 24.48 -8.70
C ARG A 115 -8.33 25.70 -8.20
N LEU A 116 -7.72 26.43 -9.13
CA LEU A 116 -7.07 27.70 -8.85
C LEU A 116 -8.12 28.83 -8.75
N PRO A 117 -7.95 29.80 -7.84
CA PRO A 117 -8.75 31.04 -7.85
C PRO A 117 -8.61 31.76 -9.19
N GLN A 118 -9.70 32.36 -9.70
CA GLN A 118 -9.71 33.04 -11.01
C GLN A 118 -8.51 33.97 -11.28
N PRO A 119 -8.12 34.90 -10.40
CA PRO A 119 -6.99 35.80 -10.69
C PRO A 119 -5.66 35.04 -10.83
N LEU A 120 -5.48 33.96 -10.06
CA LEU A 120 -4.28 33.13 -10.15
C LEU A 120 -4.32 32.23 -11.39
N GLY A 121 -5.51 31.74 -11.77
CA GLY A 121 -5.71 30.96 -12.99
C GLY A 121 -5.36 31.74 -14.26
N GLU A 122 -5.78 33.00 -14.36
CA GLU A 122 -5.44 33.87 -15.49
C GLU A 122 -3.93 34.16 -15.57
N GLN A 123 -3.29 34.39 -14.42
CA GLN A 123 -1.84 34.61 -14.36
C GLN A 123 -1.07 33.35 -14.76
N ALA A 124 -1.46 32.19 -14.24
CA ALA A 124 -0.88 30.90 -14.59
C ALA A 124 -1.03 30.63 -16.10
N HIS A 125 -2.20 30.92 -16.68
CA HIS A 125 -2.44 30.79 -18.10
C HIS A 125 -1.53 31.70 -18.94
N LYS A 126 -1.45 33.00 -18.61
CA LYS A 126 -0.57 33.96 -19.29
C LYS A 126 0.89 33.52 -19.26
N LEU A 127 1.38 33.09 -18.10
CA LEU A 127 2.74 32.60 -17.93
C LEU A 127 3.00 31.32 -18.73
N ALA A 128 2.12 30.33 -18.64
CA ALA A 128 2.24 29.08 -19.38
C ALA A 128 2.24 29.32 -20.89
N TYR A 129 1.39 30.23 -21.38
CA TYR A 129 1.33 30.60 -22.79
C TYR A 129 2.64 31.23 -23.27
N GLN A 130 3.19 32.18 -22.50
CA GLN A 130 4.49 32.80 -22.81
C GLN A 130 5.64 31.78 -22.83
N LEU A 131 5.64 30.81 -21.91
CA LEU A 131 6.64 29.74 -21.88
C LEU A 131 6.49 28.81 -23.10
N ALA A 132 5.25 28.44 -23.43
CA ALA A 132 4.96 27.62 -24.61
C ALA A 132 5.45 28.29 -25.89
N GLU A 133 5.17 29.58 -26.10
CA GLU A 133 5.65 30.33 -27.27
C GLU A 133 7.18 30.33 -27.36
N LYS A 134 7.87 30.64 -26.25
CA LYS A 134 9.33 30.64 -26.21
C LYS A 134 9.94 29.27 -26.53
N THR A 135 9.33 28.18 -26.04
CA THR A 135 9.79 26.81 -26.34
C THR A 135 9.43 26.33 -27.73
N ALA A 136 8.34 26.82 -28.33
CA ALA A 136 7.89 26.45 -29.66
C ALA A 136 8.77 27.06 -30.77
N GLN A 137 9.46 28.15 -30.49
CA GLN A 137 10.37 28.81 -31.43
C GLN A 137 11.47 27.83 -31.90
N PRO A 138 11.71 27.71 -33.22
CA PRO A 138 12.65 26.75 -33.79
C PRO A 138 14.09 26.99 -33.29
N GLU A 139 14.47 28.25 -33.06
CA GLU A 139 15.77 28.64 -32.50
C GLU A 139 16.02 28.05 -31.10
N ASN A 140 14.97 27.88 -30.28
CA ASN A 140 15.08 27.34 -28.92
C ASN A 140 14.99 25.82 -28.88
N ARG A 141 14.46 25.16 -29.93
CA ARG A 141 14.52 23.69 -30.07
C ARG A 141 15.94 23.19 -30.35
N GLN A 142 16.76 24.02 -30.97
CA GLN A 142 18.11 23.67 -31.45
C GLN A 142 19.22 24.11 -30.48
N ARG A 143 18.89 24.80 -29.37
CA ARG A 143 19.87 25.05 -28.30
C ARG A 143 20.43 23.69 -27.85
N PRO A 144 21.75 23.48 -27.94
CA PRO A 144 22.33 22.16 -27.76
C PRO A 144 21.94 21.62 -26.40
N ARG A 145 21.34 20.42 -26.40
CA ARG A 145 21.18 19.64 -25.18
C ARG A 145 22.56 19.54 -24.55
N ARG A 146 22.76 20.14 -23.37
CA ARG A 146 24.01 20.04 -22.59
C ARG A 146 24.28 18.61 -22.07
N HIS A 147 23.54 17.62 -22.53
CA HIS A 147 23.77 16.21 -22.28
C HIS A 147 24.06 15.53 -23.62
N GLY A 148 25.28 15.00 -23.71
CA GLY A 148 25.80 14.34 -24.89
C GLY A 148 24.84 13.26 -25.38
N ALA A 149 24.28 13.50 -26.56
CA ALA A 149 23.77 12.48 -27.43
C ALA A 149 24.00 12.99 -28.85
N GLU A 150 24.90 12.33 -29.58
CA GLU A 150 25.12 12.55 -31.01
C GLU A 150 23.82 12.47 -31.81
N PRO A 151 23.65 13.29 -32.86
CA PRO A 151 22.67 13.01 -33.90
C PRO A 151 23.39 12.48 -35.14
N ALA A 152 23.38 11.16 -35.34
CA ALA A 152 23.58 10.56 -36.65
C ALA A 152 22.19 10.20 -37.22
N ALA A 153 21.64 11.09 -38.04
CA ALA A 153 20.77 10.77 -39.18
C ALA A 153 20.20 12.08 -39.73
N GLY A 154 20.95 12.66 -40.67
CA GLY A 154 20.41 13.66 -41.57
C GLY A 154 19.37 13.04 -42.50
N VAL A 155 18.27 13.79 -42.69
CA VAL A 155 17.55 13.97 -43.95
C VAL A 155 16.96 12.72 -44.61
N LEU A 156 15.68 12.45 -44.35
CA LEU A 156 14.76 11.96 -45.38
C LEU A 156 13.43 12.71 -45.28
N PRO A 157 12.96 13.40 -46.36
CA PRO A 157 11.63 13.95 -46.39
C PRO A 157 10.60 12.85 -46.67
N LEU A 158 9.43 12.99 -46.04
CA LEU A 158 8.24 12.17 -46.29
C LEU A 158 7.85 12.24 -47.78
N PHE A 159 8.04 11.16 -48.53
CA PHE A 159 7.39 10.94 -49.82
C PHE A 159 6.12 10.12 -49.59
N THR A 160 4.97 10.78 -49.57
CA THR A 160 3.65 10.16 -49.70
C THR A 160 3.49 9.67 -51.14
N GLY A 161 3.48 8.35 -51.40
CA GLY A 161 3.33 7.85 -52.77
C GLY A 161 3.35 6.33 -52.89
N ARG A 162 2.14 5.75 -52.88
CA ARG A 162 1.67 4.53 -53.56
C ARG A 162 2.62 3.92 -54.63
N GLY A 163 2.98 2.64 -54.48
CA GLY A 163 3.27 1.71 -55.61
C GLY A 163 4.63 0.98 -55.61
N GLY A 164 4.59 -0.31 -55.95
CA GLY A 164 5.74 -1.16 -56.37
C GLY A 164 6.42 -1.91 -55.22
N ALA A 165 6.25 -3.22 -55.02
CA ALA A 165 6.69 -4.32 -55.89
C ALA A 165 8.14 -4.15 -56.34
N ASP A 166 9.07 -4.75 -55.59
CA ASP A 166 10.11 -5.67 -56.09
C ASP A 166 11.21 -5.80 -55.03
N VAL A 167 11.31 -7.00 -54.45
CA VAL A 167 12.50 -7.45 -53.71
C VAL A 167 13.34 -8.21 -54.73
N PRO A 168 14.47 -7.66 -55.22
CA PRO A 168 15.35 -8.46 -56.07
C PRO A 168 16.19 -9.37 -55.19
N GLY A 169 16.02 -10.68 -55.42
CA GLY A 169 16.90 -11.70 -54.87
C GLY A 169 18.34 -11.51 -55.34
N GLY A 170 19.27 -11.63 -54.40
CA GLY A 170 20.69 -11.75 -54.66
C GLY A 170 21.23 -12.95 -53.89
N SER A 171 21.44 -14.05 -54.61
CA SER A 171 22.19 -15.23 -54.18
C SER A 171 23.52 -15.26 -54.97
N PRO A 172 24.46 -16.15 -54.66
CA PRO A 172 25.36 -16.18 -53.51
C PRO A 172 26.83 -16.02 -53.95
N ALA A 173 27.75 -15.66 -53.07
CA ALA A 173 29.18 -15.77 -53.36
C ALA A 173 29.98 -16.20 -52.13
N ALA A 174 30.71 -17.30 -52.33
CA ALA A 174 31.58 -17.98 -51.41
C ALA A 174 32.67 -17.09 -50.79
N TYR A 175 33.06 -17.40 -49.56
CA TYR A 175 34.49 -17.40 -49.20
C TYR A 175 34.75 -18.41 -48.07
N SER A 176 35.69 -19.31 -48.36
CA SER A 176 36.26 -20.32 -47.46
C SER A 176 37.15 -19.69 -46.38
N GLY A 177 37.24 -20.37 -45.24
CA GLY A 177 38.17 -20.09 -44.14
C GLY A 177 37.74 -20.80 -42.88
#